data_AF-A0A1E4I0Q2-F1
#
_entry.id   AF-A0A1E4I0Q2-F1
#
_cell.length_a   1.000
_cell.length_b   1.000
_cell.length_c   1.000
_cell.angle_alpha   90.00
_cell.angle_beta   90.00
_cell.angle_gamma   90.00
#
_symmetry.space_group_name_H-M   'P 1'
#
loop_
_entity.id
_entity.type
_entity.pdbx_description
1 polymer ?
#
loop_
_entity_poly.entity_id
_entity_poly.type
_entity_poly.pdbx_seq_one_letter_code
_entity_poly.pdbx_strand_id
1 'polypeptide(L)'
;MLVTSNHFDGPLAYQTAEFYHLAYLERVGEDPYTADLLEIGTRAYKYATALHRHRHFTHQAREDAVFAAYAGVLIYSIEHYGFNFTDISRLTSISVAKILQVISPDPRESEPRRYQMLCSQLREAPAIVQAVRAAELRCAARKLLEYANPQWVRENRIMLGTWVANAARLVDAMEPRLYSRRRFRKQREGIRRDIAALHCRIGQLRRRNRIQVPPPPHLEIPADGAAPMPEIATMMPGEVLHDVL
;
A
#
# COMPACT_ATOMS: atom_id res chain seq x y z
N MET A 1 -26.49 6.57 45.90
CA MET A 1 -25.33 5.76 46.33
C MET A 1 -24.77 5.08 45.10
N LEU A 2 -23.61 5.53 44.66
CA LEU A 2 -22.80 4.89 43.61
C LEU A 2 -21.92 3.84 44.30
N VAL A 3 -22.05 2.58 43.87
CA VAL A 3 -21.10 1.49 44.15
C VAL A 3 -20.88 0.83 42.78
N THR A 4 -19.92 1.27 41.99
CA THR A 4 -18.56 0.69 41.87
C THR A 4 -18.52 -0.84 41.87
N SER A 5 -18.68 -1.44 40.69
CA SER A 5 -17.92 -2.62 40.30
C SER A 5 -17.18 -2.30 39.01
N ASN A 6 -16.00 -1.68 39.20
CA ASN A 6 -14.86 -1.93 38.32
C ASN A 6 -14.70 -3.45 38.24
N HIS A 7 -14.64 -4.00 37.04
CA HIS A 7 -14.05 -5.29 36.60
C HIS A 7 -14.75 -5.61 35.27
N PHE A 8 -14.47 -4.79 34.24
CA PHE A 8 -14.73 -5.21 32.86
C PHE A 8 -13.43 -5.80 32.34
N ASP A 9 -13.46 -7.12 32.25
CA ASP A 9 -12.35 -8.01 31.94
C ASP A 9 -11.67 -7.63 30.62
N GLY A 10 -10.41 -7.18 30.72
CA GLY A 10 -9.47 -7.07 29.59
C GLY A 10 -9.36 -8.34 28.71
N PRO A 11 -9.68 -9.55 29.21
CA PRO A 11 -9.88 -10.73 28.37
C PRO A 11 -11.02 -10.61 27.36
N LEU A 12 -12.12 -9.91 27.61
CA LEU A 12 -13.31 -9.96 26.74
C LEU A 12 -13.15 -9.18 25.43
N ALA A 13 -12.39 -8.09 25.43
CA ALA A 13 -12.06 -7.30 24.23
C ALA A 13 -10.98 -7.98 23.37
N TYR A 14 -10.03 -8.66 24.02
CA TYR A 14 -9.09 -9.54 23.35
C TYR A 14 -9.83 -10.74 22.77
N GLN A 15 -10.70 -11.37 23.56
CA GLN A 15 -11.56 -12.46 23.14
C GLN A 15 -12.53 -12.05 22.05
N THR A 16 -13.06 -10.82 21.96
CA THR A 16 -13.96 -10.43 20.85
C THR A 16 -13.20 -10.11 19.57
N ALA A 17 -12.03 -9.46 19.65
CA ALA A 17 -11.16 -9.33 18.48
C ALA A 17 -10.69 -10.71 18.00
N GLU A 18 -10.34 -11.60 18.92
CA GLU A 18 -9.98 -13.00 18.67
C GLU A 18 -11.20 -13.84 18.23
N PHE A 19 -12.43 -13.56 18.69
CA PHE A 19 -13.67 -14.28 18.30
C PHE A 19 -14.12 -13.89 16.89
N TYR A 20 -14.07 -12.61 16.52
CA TYR A 20 -14.38 -12.18 15.15
C TYR A 20 -13.22 -12.50 14.19
N HIS A 21 -11.98 -12.53 14.68
CA HIS A 21 -10.82 -13.01 13.94
C HIS A 21 -10.88 -14.53 13.73
N LEU A 22 -11.24 -15.33 14.75
CA LEU A 22 -11.44 -16.77 14.64
C LEU A 22 -12.69 -17.11 13.83
N ALA A 23 -13.81 -16.39 13.92
CA ALA A 23 -14.98 -16.62 13.08
C ALA A 23 -14.75 -16.24 11.60
N TYR A 24 -13.87 -15.26 11.32
CA TYR A 24 -13.42 -14.94 9.97
C TYR A 24 -12.37 -15.94 9.45
N LEU A 25 -11.44 -16.37 10.31
CA LEU A 25 -10.37 -17.32 9.98
C LEU A 25 -10.84 -18.79 9.92
N GLU A 26 -11.83 -19.22 10.71
CA GLU A 26 -12.47 -20.55 10.62
C GLU A 26 -13.22 -20.70 9.29
N ARG A 27 -13.66 -19.60 8.67
CA ARG A 27 -14.27 -19.59 7.34
C ARG A 27 -13.23 -19.53 6.21
N VAL A 28 -11.99 -19.16 6.53
CA VAL A 28 -10.82 -19.06 5.63
C VAL A 28 -9.76 -20.12 6.02
N GLY A 29 -10.20 -21.19 6.71
CA GLY A 29 -9.32 -22.24 7.22
C GLY A 29 -8.40 -22.76 6.13
N GLU A 30 -7.10 -22.78 6.41
CA GLU A 30 -6.00 -23.29 5.59
C GLU A 30 -5.33 -22.33 4.59
N ASP A 31 -5.56 -21.01 4.67
CA ASP A 31 -4.98 -20.07 3.70
C ASP A 31 -3.64 -19.42 4.16
N PRO A 32 -2.53 -19.49 3.39
CA PRO A 32 -1.26 -18.77 3.65
C PRO A 32 -1.41 -17.26 3.93
N TYR A 33 -2.52 -16.64 3.55
CA TYR A 33 -2.78 -15.22 3.78
C TYR A 33 -3.07 -14.84 5.24
N THR A 34 -3.39 -15.82 6.10
CA THR A 34 -3.70 -15.60 7.53
C THR A 34 -2.55 -14.94 8.30
N ALA A 35 -1.32 -15.38 8.05
CA ALA A 35 -0.13 -14.85 8.73
C ALA A 35 0.15 -13.39 8.35
N ASP A 36 -0.10 -13.03 7.08
CA ASP A 36 0.10 -11.68 6.57
C ASP A 36 -0.90 -10.72 7.19
N LEU A 37 -2.19 -11.10 7.22
CA LEU A 37 -3.27 -10.34 7.86
C LEU A 37 -2.98 -10.11 9.35
N LEU A 38 -2.50 -11.12 10.07
CA LEU A 38 -2.13 -10.99 11.48
C LEU A 38 -0.95 -10.02 11.69
N GLU A 39 0.08 -10.05 10.82
CA GLU A 39 1.21 -9.11 10.92
C GLU A 39 0.72 -7.66 10.78
N ILE A 40 -0.17 -7.39 9.83
CA ILE A 40 -0.67 -6.05 9.55
C ILE A 40 -1.54 -5.55 10.70
N GLY A 41 -2.50 -6.35 11.17
CA GLY A 41 -3.35 -6.00 12.31
C GLY A 41 -2.51 -5.69 13.54
N THR A 42 -1.52 -6.54 13.84
CA THR A 42 -0.57 -6.34 14.94
C THR A 42 0.23 -5.05 14.79
N ARG A 43 0.66 -4.71 13.57
CA ARG A 43 1.46 -3.51 13.31
C ARG A 43 0.60 -2.23 13.43
N ALA A 44 -0.61 -2.24 12.89
CA ALA A 44 -1.56 -1.14 13.00
C ALA A 44 -1.94 -0.88 14.47
N TYR A 45 -2.22 -1.94 15.24
CA TYR A 45 -2.43 -1.87 16.70
C TYR A 45 -1.25 -1.19 17.41
N LYS A 46 -0.02 -1.64 17.11
CA LYS A 46 1.21 -1.11 17.71
C LYS A 46 1.44 0.37 17.35
N TYR A 47 1.05 0.78 16.15
CA TYR A 47 1.19 2.17 15.72
C TYR A 47 0.13 3.06 16.39
N ALA A 48 -1.13 2.63 16.41
CA ALA A 48 -2.20 3.35 17.10
C ALA A 48 -1.91 3.49 18.61
N THR A 49 -1.51 2.40 19.27
CA THR A 49 -1.08 2.43 20.68
C THR A 49 0.05 3.44 20.92
N ALA A 50 0.99 3.58 19.97
CA ALA A 50 2.10 4.53 20.09
C ALA A 50 1.69 6.01 19.90
N LEU A 51 0.51 6.29 19.33
CA LEU A 51 -0.06 7.64 19.24
C LEU A 51 -0.54 8.12 20.60
N HIS A 52 -1.18 7.24 21.36
CA HIS A 52 -1.61 7.51 22.71
C HIS A 52 -0.38 7.45 23.64
N ARG A 53 0.23 8.60 23.91
CA ARG A 53 1.20 8.72 25.02
C ARG A 53 0.47 8.33 26.32
N HIS A 54 1.24 7.92 27.33
CA HIS A 54 0.96 8.04 28.77
C HIS A 54 0.94 6.74 29.60
N ARG A 55 1.32 6.93 30.88
CA ARG A 55 1.45 5.95 31.97
C ARG A 55 0.17 5.16 32.25
N HIS A 56 -0.99 5.57 31.72
CA HIS A 56 -2.26 4.86 31.80
C HIS A 56 -2.93 4.89 30.43
N PHE A 57 -2.86 3.76 29.72
CA PHE A 57 -3.54 3.56 28.44
C PHE A 57 -5.06 3.54 28.68
N THR A 58 -5.74 4.62 28.32
CA THR A 58 -7.18 4.84 28.57
C THR A 58 -8.04 3.84 27.80
N HIS A 59 -9.30 3.67 28.20
CA HIS A 59 -10.25 2.82 27.49
C HIS A 59 -10.39 3.22 26.01
N GLN A 60 -10.60 4.51 25.74
CA GLN A 60 -10.71 5.03 24.37
C GLN A 60 -9.47 4.71 23.53
N ALA A 61 -8.27 4.83 24.10
CA ALA A 61 -7.03 4.53 23.39
C ALA A 61 -6.91 3.03 23.04
N ARG A 62 -7.48 2.15 23.87
CA ARG A 62 -7.57 0.70 23.58
C ARG A 62 -8.51 0.44 22.42
N GLU A 63 -9.71 1.01 22.46
CA GLU A 63 -10.71 0.85 21.41
C GLU A 63 -10.20 1.36 20.07
N ASP A 64 -9.60 2.56 20.06
CA ASP A 64 -8.96 3.15 18.89
C ASP A 64 -7.89 2.21 18.31
N ALA A 65 -7.04 1.62 19.16
CA ALA A 65 -6.01 0.68 18.71
C ALA A 65 -6.59 -0.63 18.14
N VAL A 66 -7.69 -1.14 18.72
CA VAL A 66 -8.42 -2.30 18.20
C VAL A 66 -9.06 -1.97 16.85
N PHE A 67 -9.69 -0.82 16.71
CA PHE A 67 -10.24 -0.36 15.43
C PHE A 67 -9.17 -0.19 14.36
N ALA A 68 -8.00 0.33 14.73
CA ALA A 68 -6.86 0.43 13.83
C ALA A 68 -6.34 -0.95 13.40
N ALA A 69 -6.28 -1.92 14.31
CA ALA A 69 -5.91 -3.30 13.99
C ALA A 69 -6.85 -3.91 12.95
N TYR A 70 -8.16 -3.79 13.17
CA TYR A 70 -9.16 -4.34 12.28
C TYR A 70 -9.20 -3.62 10.93
N ALA A 71 -9.11 -2.29 10.94
CA ALA A 71 -8.99 -1.50 9.71
C ALA A 71 -7.73 -1.88 8.91
N GLY A 72 -6.62 -2.18 9.58
CA GLY A 72 -5.37 -2.64 8.96
C GLY A 72 -5.53 -3.95 8.18
N VAL A 73 -6.19 -4.94 8.78
CA VAL A 73 -6.51 -6.20 8.12
C VAL A 73 -7.36 -5.94 6.87
N LEU A 74 -8.45 -5.18 7.03
CA LEU A 74 -9.42 -4.97 5.97
C LEU A 74 -8.87 -4.14 4.80
N ILE A 75 -8.07 -3.10 5.05
CA ILE A 75 -7.47 -2.32 3.95
C ILE A 75 -6.48 -3.17 3.14
N TYR A 76 -5.75 -4.07 3.79
CA TYR A 76 -4.85 -4.97 3.08
C TYR A 76 -5.63 -5.96 2.22
N SER A 77 -6.75 -6.48 2.72
CA SER A 77 -7.63 -7.33 1.93
C SER A 77 -8.24 -6.62 0.72
N ILE A 78 -8.61 -5.34 0.86
CA ILE A 78 -9.11 -4.53 -0.26
C ILE A 78 -8.03 -4.33 -1.33
N GLU A 79 -6.82 -3.92 -0.91
CA GLU A 79 -5.75 -3.55 -1.84
C GLU A 79 -5.06 -4.75 -2.51
N HIS A 80 -4.95 -5.89 -1.79
CA HIS A 80 -4.11 -7.01 -2.24
C HIS A 80 -4.88 -8.30 -2.51
N TYR A 81 -6.11 -8.45 -2.02
CA TYR A 81 -6.95 -9.65 -2.23
C TYR A 81 -8.27 -9.35 -2.96
N GLY A 82 -8.48 -8.12 -3.44
CA GLY A 82 -9.63 -7.77 -4.29
C GLY A 82 -10.97 -7.69 -3.55
N PHE A 83 -10.95 -7.55 -2.22
CA PHE A 83 -12.18 -7.39 -1.46
C PHE A 83 -12.84 -6.04 -1.74
N ASN A 84 -14.17 -6.02 -1.77
CA ASN A 84 -14.94 -4.81 -2.01
C ASN A 84 -15.19 -4.03 -0.71
N PHE A 85 -14.83 -2.74 -0.70
CA PHE A 85 -15.12 -1.83 0.41
C PHE A 85 -16.60 -1.81 0.80
N THR A 86 -17.52 -1.79 -0.18
CA THR A 86 -18.96 -1.71 0.08
C THR A 86 -19.43 -2.88 0.95
N ASP A 87 -19.00 -4.09 0.62
CA ASP A 87 -19.38 -5.30 1.35
C ASP A 87 -18.72 -5.35 2.74
N ILE A 88 -17.43 -5.01 2.82
CA ILE A 88 -16.71 -4.91 4.09
C ILE A 88 -17.36 -3.89 5.03
N SER A 89 -17.74 -2.72 4.50
CA SER A 89 -18.30 -1.61 5.29
C SER A 89 -19.64 -1.98 5.96
N ARG A 90 -20.41 -2.89 5.36
CA ARG A 90 -21.68 -3.38 5.91
C ARG A 90 -21.49 -4.39 7.04
N LEU A 91 -20.35 -5.07 7.06
CA LEU A 91 -20.03 -6.15 8.00
C LEU A 91 -19.11 -5.70 9.15
N THR A 92 -18.78 -4.41 9.21
CA THR A 92 -17.84 -3.86 10.20
C THR A 92 -18.48 -2.74 11.02
N SER A 93 -17.80 -2.34 12.10
CA SER A 93 -18.26 -1.23 12.93
C SER A 93 -18.17 0.10 12.18
N ILE A 94 -19.06 1.06 12.53
CA ILE A 94 -19.05 2.40 11.95
C ILE A 94 -17.67 3.07 12.09
N SER A 95 -17.00 2.87 13.23
CA SER A 95 -15.67 3.42 13.48
C SER A 95 -14.62 2.90 12.50
N VAL A 96 -14.66 1.60 12.19
CA VAL A 96 -13.73 0.96 11.25
C VAL A 96 -14.07 1.34 9.80
N ALA A 97 -15.35 1.38 9.46
CA ALA A 97 -15.82 1.84 8.15
C ALA A 97 -15.37 3.27 7.86
N LYS A 98 -15.42 4.18 8.86
CA LYS A 98 -14.93 5.56 8.73
C LYS A 98 -13.42 5.63 8.47
N ILE A 99 -12.62 4.79 9.14
CA ILE A 99 -11.18 4.70 8.87
C ILE A 99 -10.97 4.23 7.42
N LEU A 100 -11.62 3.14 7.03
CA LEU A 100 -11.49 2.54 5.71
C LEU A 100 -11.93 3.48 4.59
N GLN A 101 -13.00 4.27 4.78
CA GLN A 101 -13.48 5.22 3.79
C GLN A 101 -12.41 6.25 3.38
N VAL A 102 -11.50 6.60 4.30
CA VAL A 102 -10.44 7.58 4.05
C VAL A 102 -9.23 6.96 3.33
N ILE A 103 -8.98 5.67 3.55
CA ILE A 103 -7.74 5.01 3.08
C ILE A 103 -7.96 4.00 1.96
N SER A 104 -9.22 3.66 1.65
CA SER A 104 -9.56 2.72 0.59
C SER A 104 -9.59 3.44 -0.75
N PRO A 105 -8.89 2.91 -1.76
CA PRO A 105 -8.95 3.46 -3.12
C PRO A 105 -10.37 3.35 -3.69
N ASP A 106 -10.85 4.41 -4.36
CA ASP A 106 -12.08 4.31 -5.15
C ASP A 106 -11.81 3.50 -6.42
N PRO A 107 -12.43 2.31 -6.59
CA PRO A 107 -12.21 1.47 -7.76
C PRO A 107 -12.76 2.10 -9.05
N ARG A 108 -13.69 3.07 -8.95
CA ARG A 108 -14.32 3.73 -10.10
C ARG A 108 -13.41 4.77 -10.75
N GLU A 109 -12.42 5.25 -10.01
CA GLU A 109 -11.46 6.24 -10.48
C GLU A 109 -10.27 5.58 -11.17
N SER A 110 -9.70 6.29 -12.15
CA SER A 110 -8.47 5.86 -12.81
C SER A 110 -7.31 5.79 -11.81
N GLU A 111 -6.36 4.88 -12.03
CA GLU A 111 -5.29 4.63 -11.06
C GLU A 111 -4.50 5.91 -10.66
N PRO A 112 -4.09 6.81 -11.58
CA PRO A 112 -3.40 8.03 -11.20
C PRO A 112 -4.26 8.96 -10.31
N ARG A 113 -5.54 9.09 -10.64
CA ARG A 113 -6.49 9.97 -9.94
C ARG A 113 -6.84 9.41 -8.55
N ARG A 114 -7.06 8.10 -8.47
CA ARG A 114 -7.27 7.36 -7.22
C ARG A 114 -6.17 7.64 -6.19
N TYR A 115 -4.90 7.53 -6.58
CA TYR A 115 -3.79 7.79 -5.65
C TYR A 115 -3.57 9.29 -5.36
N GLN A 116 -3.89 10.17 -6.30
CA GLN A 116 -3.90 11.62 -6.04
C GLN A 116 -4.95 11.99 -4.97
N MET A 117 -6.16 11.43 -5.08
CA MET A 117 -7.24 11.64 -4.12
C MET A 117 -6.87 11.08 -2.75
N LEU A 118 -6.36 9.85 -2.68
CA LEU A 118 -5.89 9.24 -1.44
C LEU A 118 -4.80 10.08 -0.76
N CYS A 119 -3.85 10.64 -1.51
CA CYS A 119 -2.83 11.54 -0.95
C CYS A 119 -3.43 12.81 -0.35
N SER A 120 -4.48 13.37 -0.96
CA SER A 120 -5.18 14.54 -0.41
C SER A 120 -6.00 14.18 0.83
N GLN A 121 -6.71 13.05 0.82
CA GLN A 121 -7.47 12.55 1.97
C GLN A 121 -6.55 12.24 3.16
N LEU A 122 -5.41 11.58 2.92
CA LEU A 122 -4.45 11.23 3.97
C LEU A 122 -3.78 12.45 4.62
N ARG A 123 -3.58 13.53 3.87
CA ARG A 123 -3.01 14.78 4.41
C ARG A 123 -3.87 15.37 5.52
N GLU A 124 -5.19 15.34 5.33
CA GLU A 124 -6.18 15.87 6.27
C GLU A 124 -6.67 14.81 7.27
N ALA A 125 -6.25 13.56 7.11
CA ALA A 125 -6.75 12.45 7.91
C ALA A 125 -6.22 12.49 9.36
N PRO A 126 -7.00 12.02 10.35
CA PRO A 126 -6.52 11.85 11.71
C PRO A 126 -5.27 10.95 11.79
N ALA A 127 -4.40 11.19 12.78
CA ALA A 127 -3.15 10.45 12.94
C ALA A 127 -3.33 8.92 13.01
N ILE A 128 -4.45 8.44 13.54
CA ILE A 128 -4.76 7.01 13.60
C ILE A 128 -5.00 6.40 12.21
N VAL A 129 -5.67 7.13 11.33
CA VAL A 129 -5.94 6.72 9.95
C VAL A 129 -4.62 6.64 9.17
N GLN A 130 -3.77 7.66 9.31
CA GLN A 130 -2.44 7.67 8.72
C GLN A 130 -1.57 6.53 9.28
N ALA A 131 -1.68 6.23 10.58
CA ALA A 131 -0.98 5.10 11.20
C ALA A 131 -1.40 3.74 10.63
N VAL A 132 -2.69 3.54 10.35
CA VAL A 132 -3.18 2.32 9.67
C VAL A 132 -2.58 2.21 8.27
N ARG A 133 -2.62 3.29 7.47
CA ARG A 133 -2.03 3.27 6.13
C ARG A 133 -0.52 3.06 6.15
N ALA A 134 0.20 3.65 7.11
CA ALA A 134 1.63 3.41 7.27
C ALA A 134 1.95 1.95 7.65
N ALA A 135 1.09 1.31 8.44
CA ALA A 135 1.25 -0.10 8.81
C ALA A 135 1.04 -1.01 7.59
N GLU A 136 -0.02 -0.77 6.80
CA GLU A 136 -0.30 -1.47 5.54
C GLU A 136 0.88 -1.36 4.57
N LEU A 137 1.30 -0.13 4.24
CA LEU A 137 2.42 0.11 3.32
C LEU A 137 3.71 -0.58 3.77
N ARG A 138 3.98 -0.60 5.08
CA ARG A 138 5.15 -1.29 5.63
C ARG A 138 5.08 -2.80 5.39
N CYS A 139 3.95 -3.42 5.65
CA CYS A 139 3.77 -4.85 5.46
C CYS A 139 3.80 -5.21 3.98
N ALA A 140 3.08 -4.49 3.13
CA ALA A 140 3.11 -4.67 1.68
C ALA A 140 4.53 -4.56 1.12
N ALA A 141 5.30 -3.53 1.51
CA ALA A 141 6.68 -3.37 1.07
C ALA A 141 7.57 -4.58 1.43
N ARG A 142 7.46 -5.07 2.68
CA ARG A 142 8.23 -6.23 3.14
C ARG A 142 7.86 -7.49 2.40
N LYS A 143 6.56 -7.74 2.20
CA LYS A 143 6.06 -8.92 1.50
C LYS A 143 6.49 -8.93 0.06
N LEU A 144 6.35 -7.80 -0.64
CA LEU A 144 6.87 -7.65 -2.00
C LEU A 144 8.38 -7.92 -2.06
N LEU A 145 9.16 -7.52 -1.05
CA LEU A 145 10.59 -7.83 -0.97
C LEU A 145 10.89 -9.31 -0.70
N GLU A 146 10.08 -9.97 0.11
CA GLU A 146 10.19 -11.42 0.38
C GLU A 146 9.94 -12.22 -0.90
N TYR A 147 8.91 -11.84 -1.68
CA TYR A 147 8.57 -12.49 -2.95
C TYR A 147 9.42 -12.06 -4.15
N ALA A 148 10.20 -10.97 -4.03
CA ALA A 148 10.95 -10.35 -5.12
C ALA A 148 12.20 -11.15 -5.57
N ASN A 149 11.98 -12.38 -6.02
CA ASN A 149 12.95 -13.15 -6.79
C ASN A 149 13.13 -12.56 -8.20
N PRO A 150 14.28 -12.79 -8.88
CA PRO A 150 14.59 -12.13 -10.14
C PRO A 150 13.56 -12.36 -11.26
N GLN A 151 12.96 -13.55 -11.33
CA GLN A 151 11.99 -13.90 -12.36
C GLN A 151 10.66 -13.15 -12.13
N TRP A 152 10.12 -13.24 -10.92
CA TRP A 152 8.87 -12.58 -10.57
C TRP A 152 8.96 -11.06 -10.69
N VAL A 153 10.08 -10.45 -10.27
CA VAL A 153 10.29 -9.00 -10.44
C VAL A 153 10.36 -8.61 -11.91
N ARG A 154 10.93 -9.47 -12.78
CA ARG A 154 10.98 -9.22 -14.22
C ARG A 154 9.58 -9.24 -14.83
N GLU A 155 8.79 -10.25 -14.51
CA GLU A 155 7.41 -10.43 -14.98
C GLU A 155 6.50 -9.29 -14.50
N ASN A 156 6.67 -8.83 -13.26
CA ASN A 156 5.79 -7.86 -12.61
C ASN A 156 6.35 -6.43 -12.57
N ARG A 157 7.38 -6.12 -13.36
CA ARG A 157 8.17 -4.88 -13.25
C ARG A 157 7.35 -3.58 -13.34
N ILE A 158 6.31 -3.56 -14.18
CA ILE A 158 5.49 -2.37 -14.41
C ILE A 158 4.62 -2.13 -13.19
N MET A 159 3.86 -3.14 -12.77
CA MET A 159 3.05 -3.12 -11.55
C MET A 159 3.88 -2.72 -10.33
N LEU A 160 5.07 -3.32 -10.15
CA LEU A 160 5.96 -3.00 -9.04
C LEU A 160 6.49 -1.56 -9.10
N GLY A 161 6.84 -1.07 -10.30
CA GLY A 161 7.27 0.32 -10.48
C GLY A 161 6.17 1.31 -10.12
N THR A 162 4.94 1.02 -10.54
CA THR A 162 3.77 1.84 -10.23
C THR A 162 3.45 1.81 -8.73
N TRP A 163 3.46 0.62 -8.11
CA TRP A 163 3.27 0.46 -6.68
C TRP A 163 4.33 1.25 -5.88
N VAL A 164 5.62 1.15 -6.24
CA VAL A 164 6.71 1.91 -5.62
C VAL A 164 6.47 3.42 -5.68
N ALA A 165 6.07 3.94 -6.85
CA ALA A 165 5.80 5.36 -7.04
C ALA A 165 4.58 5.83 -6.24
N ASN A 166 3.54 5.01 -6.15
CA ASN A 166 2.33 5.29 -5.38
C ASN A 166 2.60 5.25 -3.87
N ALA A 167 3.29 4.22 -3.39
CA ALA A 167 3.66 4.06 -1.99
C ALA A 167 4.54 5.23 -1.50
N ALA A 168 5.50 5.69 -2.30
CA ALA A 168 6.33 6.85 -1.96
C ALA A 168 5.48 8.12 -1.78
N ARG A 169 4.54 8.38 -2.70
CA ARG A 169 3.62 9.53 -2.62
C ARG A 169 2.74 9.49 -1.38
N LEU A 170 2.19 8.33 -1.03
CA LEU A 170 1.39 8.15 0.18
C LEU A 170 2.21 8.37 1.46
N VAL A 171 3.46 7.89 1.49
CA VAL A 171 4.37 8.11 2.62
C VAL A 171 4.67 9.60 2.83
N ASP A 172 4.76 10.35 1.75
CA ASP A 172 5.05 11.79 1.79
C ASP A 172 3.80 12.64 2.06
N ALA A 173 2.61 12.14 1.72
CA ALA A 173 1.35 12.77 2.05
C ALA A 173 1.02 12.74 3.55
N MET A 174 1.46 11.71 4.28
CA MET A 174 1.19 11.60 5.72
C MET A 174 1.87 12.72 6.53
N GLU A 175 1.15 13.27 7.52
CA GLU A 175 1.50 14.51 8.23
C GLU A 175 2.91 14.43 8.86
N PRO A 176 3.75 15.46 8.70
CA PRO A 176 5.04 15.52 9.38
C PRO A 176 4.91 15.40 10.91
N ARG A 177 3.78 15.81 11.50
CA ARG A 177 3.52 15.68 12.94
C ARG A 177 3.35 14.24 13.39
N LEU A 178 2.82 13.33 12.56
CA LEU A 178 2.88 11.88 12.83
C LEU A 178 4.34 11.45 13.05
N TYR A 179 5.23 11.94 12.18
CA TYR A 179 6.66 11.62 12.17
C TYR A 179 7.53 12.52 13.05
N SER A 180 6.94 13.48 13.77
CA SER A 180 7.66 14.33 14.73
C SER A 180 8.28 13.48 15.85
N ARG A 181 7.62 12.38 16.22
CA ARG A 181 8.09 11.44 17.24
C ARG A 181 9.09 10.46 16.65
N ARG A 182 10.21 10.24 17.36
CA ARG A 182 11.31 9.33 16.97
C ARG A 182 10.83 7.95 16.51
N ARG A 183 9.85 7.36 17.19
CA ARG A 183 9.31 6.04 16.85
C ARG A 183 8.67 6.01 15.46
N PHE A 184 7.78 6.96 15.16
CA PHE A 184 7.14 7.04 13.85
C PHE A 184 8.11 7.45 12.75
N ARG A 185 9.09 8.32 13.06
CA ARG A 185 10.18 8.63 12.13
C ARG A 185 10.94 7.39 11.69
N LYS A 186 11.32 6.52 12.64
CA LYS A 186 11.93 5.22 12.35
C LYS A 186 11.04 4.32 11.48
N GLN A 187 9.72 4.36 11.67
CA GLN A 187 8.79 3.61 10.81
C GLN A 187 8.77 4.17 9.39
N ARG A 188 8.70 5.49 9.22
CA ARG A 188 8.80 6.16 7.90
C ARG A 188 10.08 5.78 7.18
N GLU A 189 11.21 5.88 7.86
CA GLU A 189 12.53 5.53 7.34
C GLU A 189 12.58 4.05 6.97
N GLY A 190 11.98 3.18 7.78
CA GLY A 190 11.79 1.78 7.43
C GLY A 190 11.05 1.65 6.11
N ILE A 191 9.82 2.16 6.01
CA ILE A 191 8.99 2.04 4.80
C ILE A 191 9.76 2.55 3.58
N ARG A 192 10.39 3.72 3.68
CA ARG A 192 11.22 4.29 2.60
C ARG A 192 12.39 3.39 2.21
N ARG A 193 13.06 2.77 3.19
CA ARG A 193 14.16 1.81 2.94
C ARG A 193 13.66 0.61 2.15
N ASP A 194 12.51 0.05 2.51
CA ASP A 194 11.96 -1.12 1.83
C ASP A 194 11.50 -0.77 0.41
N ILE A 195 10.82 0.38 0.24
CA ILE A 195 10.44 0.91 -1.08
C ILE A 195 11.68 1.13 -1.96
N ALA A 196 12.73 1.74 -1.40
CA ALA A 196 13.99 1.96 -2.12
C ALA A 196 14.68 0.65 -2.49
N ALA A 197 14.67 -0.35 -1.61
CA ALA A 197 15.22 -1.67 -1.89
C ALA A 197 14.47 -2.36 -3.05
N LEU A 198 13.13 -2.25 -3.08
CA LEU A 198 12.31 -2.78 -4.16
C LEU A 198 12.62 -2.06 -5.49
N HIS A 199 12.71 -0.72 -5.46
CA HIS A 199 13.09 0.09 -6.61
C HIS A 199 14.48 -0.31 -7.16
N CYS A 200 15.46 -0.53 -6.28
CA CYS A 200 16.80 -0.99 -6.65
C CYS A 200 16.76 -2.37 -7.32
N ARG A 201 15.99 -3.33 -6.81
CA ARG A 201 15.85 -4.67 -7.45
C ARG A 201 15.28 -4.56 -8.87
N ILE A 202 14.25 -3.72 -9.06
CA ILE A 202 13.68 -3.44 -10.39
C ILE A 202 14.76 -2.82 -11.32
N GLY A 203 15.54 -1.88 -10.81
CA GLY A 203 16.61 -1.20 -11.57
C GLY A 203 17.78 -2.10 -11.93
N GLN A 204 18.19 -3.03 -11.05
CA GLN A 204 19.28 -3.98 -11.32
C GLN A 204 18.95 -4.93 -12.49
N LEU A 205 17.68 -5.34 -12.63
CA LEU A 205 17.22 -6.14 -13.76
C LEU A 205 17.25 -5.35 -15.08
N ARG A 206 16.95 -4.04 -15.07
CA ARG A 206 17.11 -3.19 -16.26
C ARG A 206 18.56 -3.16 -16.76
N ARG A 207 19.54 -3.12 -15.84
CA ARG A 207 20.96 -3.11 -16.18
C ARG A 207 21.44 -4.45 -16.71
N ARG A 208 21.05 -5.57 -16.09
CA ARG A 208 21.40 -6.92 -16.58
C ARG A 208 20.85 -7.21 -17.99
N ASN A 209 19.63 -6.79 -18.28
CA ASN A 209 19.04 -6.97 -19.61
C ASN A 209 19.68 -6.05 -20.68
N ARG A 210 20.22 -4.88 -20.30
CA ARG A 210 21.01 -4.03 -21.21
C ARG A 210 22.37 -4.64 -21.58
N ILE A 211 22.95 -5.46 -20.71
CA ILE A 211 24.25 -6.11 -20.95
C ILE A 211 24.11 -7.35 -21.85
N GLN A 212 22.90 -7.92 -21.99
CA GLN A 212 22.64 -9.10 -22.84
C GLN A 212 22.26 -8.79 -24.28
N VAL A 213 22.15 -7.53 -24.68
CA VAL A 213 22.05 -7.18 -26.09
C VAL A 213 23.50 -7.00 -26.56
N PRO A 214 24.07 -7.94 -27.36
CA PRO A 214 25.37 -7.67 -27.97
C PRO A 214 25.24 -6.36 -28.74
N PRO A 215 26.28 -5.50 -28.74
CA PRO A 215 26.27 -4.32 -29.60
C PRO A 215 25.93 -4.79 -31.02
N PRO A 216 25.06 -4.08 -31.76
CA PRO A 216 24.85 -4.41 -33.16
C PRO A 216 26.23 -4.52 -33.82
N PRO A 217 26.49 -5.56 -34.64
CA PRO A 217 27.77 -5.70 -35.31
C PRO A 217 28.08 -4.37 -35.98
N HIS A 218 29.25 -3.83 -35.68
CA HIS A 218 29.69 -2.54 -36.20
C HIS A 218 29.44 -2.54 -37.71
N LEU A 219 28.49 -1.71 -38.16
CA LEU A 219 28.45 -1.31 -39.56
C LEU A 219 29.76 -0.55 -39.75
N GLU A 220 30.72 -1.19 -40.42
CA GLU A 220 31.87 -0.52 -40.98
C GLU A 220 31.32 0.60 -41.86
N ILE A 221 31.38 1.83 -41.35
CA ILE A 221 31.13 3.02 -42.16
C ILE A 221 32.33 3.09 -43.11
N PRO A 222 32.14 2.98 -44.43
CA PRO A 222 33.22 3.17 -45.39
C PRO A 222 33.80 4.57 -45.18
N ALA A 223 35.13 4.69 -45.24
CA ALA A 223 35.86 5.92 -44.92
C ALA A 223 35.62 7.09 -45.91
N ASP A 224 34.65 6.99 -46.82
CA ASP A 224 34.32 8.04 -47.78
C ASP A 224 32.94 8.63 -47.46
N GLY A 225 32.97 9.87 -46.95
CA GLY A 225 31.83 10.58 -46.40
C GLY A 225 30.73 10.93 -47.41
N ALA A 226 29.79 10.01 -47.63
CA ALA A 226 28.47 10.32 -48.17
C ALA A 226 27.39 9.66 -47.29
N ALA A 227 26.73 10.47 -46.46
CA ALA A 227 25.53 10.04 -45.74
C ALA A 227 24.35 9.97 -46.72
N PRO A 228 23.58 8.87 -46.80
CA PRO A 228 22.31 8.89 -47.51
C PRO A 228 21.30 9.68 -46.66
N MET A 229 20.73 10.72 -47.27
CA MET A 229 19.59 11.48 -46.77
C MET A 229 18.40 10.53 -46.46
N PRO A 230 17.74 10.62 -45.30
CA PRO A 230 16.47 9.94 -45.11
C PRO A 230 15.38 10.67 -45.90
N GLU A 231 14.65 9.93 -46.74
CA GLU A 231 13.42 10.41 -47.36
C GLU A 231 12.40 10.77 -46.27
N ILE A 232 12.06 12.06 -46.20
CA ILE A 232 10.99 12.57 -45.36
C ILE A 232 9.68 12.16 -46.03
N ALA A 233 8.99 11.15 -45.48
CA ALA A 233 7.62 10.88 -45.83
C ALA A 233 6.72 12.00 -45.27
N THR A 234 6.45 12.99 -46.11
CA THR A 234 5.44 14.04 -45.87
C THR A 234 4.05 13.40 -45.91
N MET A 235 3.42 13.15 -44.77
CA MET A 235 1.97 12.88 -44.71
C MET A 235 1.23 14.19 -44.40
N MET A 236 0.40 14.62 -45.35
CA MET A 236 -0.48 15.78 -45.26
C MET A 236 -1.62 15.57 -44.25
N PRO A 237 -2.16 16.65 -43.64
CA PRO A 237 -3.23 16.57 -42.66
C PRO A 237 -4.62 16.63 -43.31
N GLY A 238 -5.51 15.75 -42.85
CA GLY A 238 -6.97 15.92 -42.95
C GLY A 238 -7.64 15.18 -44.09
N GLU A 239 -8.41 14.14 -43.74
CA GLU A 239 -9.77 13.96 -44.23
C GLU A 239 -10.52 13.02 -43.27
N VAL A 240 -11.62 13.56 -42.73
CA VAL A 240 -12.66 12.86 -41.97
C VAL A 240 -13.60 12.24 -42.99
N LEU A 241 -14.00 10.97 -42.85
CA LEU A 241 -15.41 10.59 -42.96
C LEU A 241 -15.67 9.11 -42.63
N HIS A 242 -16.77 8.95 -41.90
CA HIS A 242 -17.54 7.74 -41.68
C HIS A 242 -17.94 7.06 -42.99
N ASP A 243 -18.08 5.73 -42.96
CA ASP A 243 -19.29 4.97 -43.35
C ASP A 243 -19.04 3.48 -43.04
N VAL A 244 -19.78 2.85 -42.13
CA VAL A 244 -21.09 2.20 -42.35
C VAL A 244 -20.99 1.03 -43.33
N LEU A 245 -20.62 -0.16 -42.81
CA LEU A 245 -21.46 -1.37 -42.68
C LEU A 245 -20.65 -2.51 -42.04
#